data_AF-A0AAU9Z7U3-F1
#
_entry.id   AF-A0AAU9Z7U3-F1
#
_cell.length_a   1.000
_cell.length_b   1.000
_cell.length_c   1.000
_cell.angle_alpha   90.00
_cell.angle_beta   90.00
_cell.angle_gamma   90.00
#
_symmetry.space_group_name_H-M   'P 1'
#
loop_
_entity.id
_entity.type
_entity.pdbx_description
1 polymer ?
#
loop_
_entity_poly.entity_id
_entity_poly.type
_entity_poly.pdbx_seq_one_letter_code
_entity_poly.pdbx_strand_id
1 'polypeptide(L)'
;MEAVEPDSEPKAAIPVDLRRERRLVCVEYPGVVRNEAKMLQTLGGEEGVSRIYTDPTKRLELYFRPKDPYCHPVCANRFSTSSMLLRIKKKTRRQRGALGAETHPQVTFDLEILGIISTIYKFQGMSDFQYLAVHTEAGGKHVSMYDRVLMRKPEKEEFFHQELPLYIPPPIFSRLDTPVDYFYRPETQHREGYHNPSISGENLIGLSRARRPHNAIFVNFEDPEVPLQPLEAAVQTWKKACTNPIDQKVEEELRKLFDIRPIWSRNAVKSNVSVHPDKLKILLPYMAYYMITGPWRSLWIRFGYDPRKHPDAKIYQVLDFRIRCGMKYGYGSRDMPVKAKRSTYNYSLPITVKKTSNQLVTMHDLKQGLGPSGTDGPRKLTYNKYKLKDSVYIFREGALPPYRQMFYQLCDLNVEELQKIVHRNDGTESVCTERDGWCLPKTTDHLRDTMSLMILQTIRSERPGKADRGKGQLMFESGEEGEEEEEEEDFKPSDGSENEMETEILDYV
;
A
#
# COMPACT_ATOMS: atom_id res chain seq x y z
N MET A 1 -20.17 1.22 77.31
CA MET A 1 -19.55 0.63 76.10
C MET A 1 -18.67 1.71 75.51
N GLU A 2 -17.43 1.81 75.98
CA GLU A 2 -16.38 2.58 75.32
C GLU A 2 -15.84 1.73 74.18
N ALA A 3 -15.93 2.25 72.95
CA ALA A 3 -15.31 1.64 71.79
C ALA A 3 -13.82 1.98 71.82
N VAL A 4 -12.99 0.95 71.93
CA VAL A 4 -11.54 1.03 71.79
C VAL A 4 -11.22 1.33 70.32
N GLU A 5 -10.70 2.52 70.03
CA GLU A 5 -10.09 2.80 68.74
C GLU A 5 -8.75 2.04 68.60
N PRO A 6 -8.45 1.45 67.44
CA PRO A 6 -7.13 0.89 67.20
C PRO A 6 -6.12 2.02 66.93
N ASP A 7 -5.21 2.23 67.89
CA ASP A 7 -3.97 2.99 67.72
C ASP A 7 -3.22 2.48 66.48
N SER A 8 -3.35 3.20 65.37
CA SER A 8 -2.51 3.01 64.19
C SER A 8 -1.57 4.20 64.11
N GLU A 9 -0.38 4.05 64.71
CA GLU A 9 0.70 5.01 64.55
C GLU A 9 0.89 5.32 63.04
N PRO A 10 1.00 6.60 62.64
CA PRO A 10 1.23 6.97 61.26
C PRO A 10 2.57 6.37 60.81
N LYS A 11 2.53 5.41 59.89
CA LYS A 11 3.73 4.85 59.25
C LYS A 11 4.57 6.01 58.71
N ALA A 12 5.73 6.25 59.33
CA ALA A 12 6.63 7.33 58.95
C ALA A 12 6.92 7.29 57.45
N ALA A 13 6.73 8.42 56.76
CA ALA A 13 7.09 8.56 55.36
C ALA A 13 8.61 8.38 55.22
N ILE A 14 9.04 7.49 54.32
CA ILE A 14 10.46 7.24 54.06
C ILE A 14 10.92 8.25 53.01
N PRO A 15 11.81 9.21 53.33
CA PRO A 15 12.34 10.13 52.33
C PRO A 15 13.28 9.36 51.38
N VAL A 16 13.10 9.55 50.08
CA VAL A 16 13.96 8.95 49.04
C VAL A 16 14.44 10.05 48.11
N ASP A 17 15.75 10.14 47.90
CA ASP A 17 16.35 11.15 47.04
C ASP A 17 16.29 10.75 45.56
N LEU A 18 16.01 11.72 44.69
CA LEU A 18 15.86 11.52 43.25
C LEU A 18 17.14 11.93 42.52
N ARG A 19 17.90 10.94 42.04
CA ARG A 19 19.08 11.17 41.19
C ARG A 19 18.68 11.58 39.76
N ARG A 20 18.36 12.87 39.55
CA ARG A 20 17.86 13.41 38.27
C ARG A 20 18.83 13.28 37.09
N GLU A 21 20.13 13.19 37.37
CA GLU A 21 21.19 13.10 36.36
C GLU A 21 21.24 11.73 35.67
N ARG A 22 20.78 10.67 36.35
CA ARG A 22 20.87 9.31 35.83
C ARG A 22 19.63 8.98 34.99
N ARG A 23 19.75 9.16 33.68
CA ARG A 23 18.76 8.76 32.70
C ARG A 23 18.97 7.31 32.27
N LEU A 24 17.90 6.55 32.29
CA LEU A 24 17.87 5.13 31.94
C LEU A 24 16.97 4.92 30.72
N VAL A 25 17.20 3.79 30.06
CA VAL A 25 16.38 3.27 28.96
C VAL A 25 15.80 1.94 29.42
N CYS A 26 14.51 1.74 29.18
CA CYS A 26 13.81 0.50 29.51
C CYS A 26 13.38 -0.22 28.22
N VAL A 27 13.50 -1.54 28.21
CA VAL A 27 12.93 -2.40 27.17
C VAL A 27 11.92 -3.32 27.84
N GLU A 28 10.65 -3.20 27.51
CA GLU A 28 9.58 -4.10 27.97
C GLU A 28 9.65 -5.39 27.14
N TYR A 29 10.61 -6.27 27.48
CA TYR A 29 10.85 -7.50 26.73
C TYR A 29 9.62 -8.46 26.77
N PRO A 30 9.15 -9.01 25.64
CA PRO A 30 7.90 -9.75 25.54
C PRO A 30 8.08 -11.23 25.94
N GLY A 31 8.81 -11.50 27.02
CA GLY A 31 9.10 -12.85 27.48
C GLY A 31 9.77 -12.90 28.85
N VAL A 32 9.83 -14.09 29.43
CA VAL A 32 10.45 -14.31 30.74
C VAL A 32 11.97 -14.40 30.58
N VAL A 33 12.70 -13.45 31.16
CA VAL A 33 14.17 -13.41 31.10
C VAL A 33 14.76 -14.34 32.17
N ARG A 34 15.36 -15.45 31.73
CA ARG A 34 16.14 -16.36 32.60
C ARG A 34 17.65 -16.19 32.44
N ASN A 35 18.09 -15.72 31.28
CA ASN A 35 19.50 -15.52 30.95
C ASN A 35 19.62 -14.19 30.20
N GLU A 36 20.27 -13.22 30.84
CA GLU A 36 20.39 -11.83 30.35
C GLU A 36 21.21 -11.76 29.07
N ALA A 37 22.30 -12.53 28.96
CA ALA A 37 23.15 -12.53 27.77
C ALA A 37 22.40 -13.06 26.53
N LYS A 38 21.62 -14.14 26.68
CA LYS A 38 20.79 -14.67 25.58
C LYS A 38 19.66 -13.71 25.20
N MET A 39 19.07 -13.02 26.17
CA MET A 39 18.06 -11.98 25.91
C MET A 39 18.66 -10.80 25.14
N LEU A 40 19.85 -10.34 25.52
CA LEU A 40 20.51 -9.25 24.79
C LEU A 40 20.85 -9.68 23.36
N GLN A 41 21.25 -10.93 23.12
CA GLN A 41 21.51 -11.44 21.77
C GLN A 41 20.27 -11.39 20.86
N THR A 42 19.06 -11.58 21.38
CA THR A 42 17.84 -11.49 20.56
C THR A 42 17.51 -10.05 20.15
N LEU A 43 18.04 -9.05 20.86
CA LEU A 43 17.91 -7.61 20.56
C LEU A 43 19.08 -7.05 19.74
N GLY A 44 19.95 -7.91 19.20
CA GLY A 44 21.14 -7.49 18.45
C GLY A 44 22.33 -7.10 19.34
N GLY A 45 22.31 -7.49 20.61
CA GLY A 45 23.35 -7.18 21.60
C GLY A 45 23.31 -5.74 22.12
N GLU A 46 24.22 -5.41 23.03
CA GLU A 46 24.30 -4.07 23.61
C GLU A 46 24.61 -3.00 22.56
N GLU A 47 25.46 -3.30 21.58
CA GLU A 47 25.76 -2.41 20.46
C GLU A 47 24.53 -2.18 19.56
N GLY A 48 23.75 -3.22 19.30
CA GLY A 48 22.50 -3.13 18.53
C GLY A 48 21.50 -2.20 19.20
N VAL A 49 21.23 -2.43 20.49
CA VAL A 49 20.32 -1.59 21.29
C VAL A 49 20.82 -0.14 21.36
N SER A 50 22.11 0.06 21.60
CA SER A 50 22.73 1.39 21.66
C SER A 50 22.60 2.15 20.35
N ARG A 51 22.85 1.47 19.22
CA ARG A 51 22.70 2.04 17.88
C ARG A 51 21.27 2.47 17.60
N ILE A 52 20.28 1.63 17.92
CA ILE A 52 18.86 1.99 17.76
C ILE A 52 18.48 3.15 18.68
N TYR A 53 19.01 3.20 19.90
CA TYR A 53 18.77 4.32 20.82
C TYR A 53 19.27 5.66 20.28
N THR A 54 20.38 5.70 19.53
CA THR A 54 20.87 6.94 18.91
C THR A 54 20.00 7.47 17.77
N ASP A 55 19.19 6.61 17.14
CA ASP A 55 18.35 6.97 16.00
C ASP A 55 16.86 6.82 16.35
N PRO A 56 16.16 7.92 16.70
CA PRO A 56 14.76 7.86 17.13
C PRO A 56 13.79 7.45 16.01
N THR A 57 14.24 7.39 14.76
CA THR A 57 13.39 6.99 13.61
C THR A 57 13.26 5.47 13.48
N LYS A 58 14.14 4.72 14.15
CA LYS A 58 14.20 3.26 14.08
C LYS A 58 13.44 2.60 15.22
N ARG A 59 12.88 1.42 14.91
CA ARG A 59 12.28 0.53 15.90
C ARG A 59 13.31 -0.45 16.43
N LEU A 60 13.13 -0.90 17.67
CA LEU A 60 13.99 -1.91 18.26
C LEU A 60 13.53 -3.29 17.80
N GLU A 61 14.38 -4.01 17.07
CA GLU A 61 14.07 -5.33 16.54
C GLU A 61 14.39 -6.44 17.55
N LEU A 62 13.50 -7.41 17.64
CA LEU A 62 13.64 -8.63 18.43
C LEU A 62 13.57 -9.85 17.52
N TYR A 63 14.66 -10.62 17.48
CA TYR A 63 14.75 -11.89 16.78
C TYR A 63 14.70 -13.03 17.78
N PHE A 64 13.57 -13.74 17.87
CA PHE A 64 13.45 -14.92 18.74
C PHE A 64 14.44 -16.04 18.36
N ARG A 65 14.85 -16.09 17.10
CA ARG A 65 15.81 -17.07 16.56
C ARG A 65 16.97 -16.31 15.91
N PRO A 66 17.87 -15.68 16.69
CA PRO A 66 18.89 -14.77 16.16
C PRO A 66 19.94 -15.45 15.26
N LYS A 67 20.00 -16.79 15.26
CA LYS A 67 20.85 -17.58 14.36
C LYS A 67 20.16 -17.97 13.05
N ASP A 68 18.85 -17.77 12.94
CA ASP A 68 18.12 -18.02 11.71
C ASP A 68 18.06 -16.73 10.86
N PRO A 69 18.66 -16.72 9.66
CA PRO A 69 18.60 -15.59 8.75
C PRO A 69 17.21 -15.29 8.18
N TYR A 70 16.26 -16.24 8.22
CA TYR A 70 14.87 -16.02 7.81
C TYR A 70 13.91 -15.75 8.98
N CYS A 71 14.44 -15.48 10.18
CA CYS A 71 13.61 -15.07 11.29
C CYS A 71 13.10 -13.64 11.07
N HIS A 72 11.81 -13.48 10.84
CA HIS A 72 11.18 -12.14 10.84
C HIS A 72 11.21 -11.55 12.26
N PRO A 73 11.64 -10.28 12.43
CA PRO A 73 11.70 -9.67 13.75
C PRO A 73 10.33 -9.20 14.24
N VAL A 74 10.19 -9.13 15.57
CA VAL A 74 9.12 -8.34 16.20
C VAL A 74 9.70 -6.97 16.57
N CYS A 75 8.97 -5.90 16.29
CA CYS A 75 9.50 -4.55 16.43
C CYS A 75 8.87 -3.81 17.62
N ALA A 76 9.70 -3.26 18.51
CA ALA A 76 9.27 -2.38 19.60
C ALA A 76 9.26 -0.91 19.18
N ASN A 77 8.20 -0.22 19.60
CA ASN A 77 8.03 1.22 19.43
C ASN A 77 8.70 1.98 20.57
N ARG A 78 9.29 3.14 20.25
CA ARG A 78 9.95 4.05 21.19
C ARG A 78 8.95 5.02 21.78
N PHE A 79 8.90 5.12 23.10
CA PHE A 79 8.07 6.09 23.82
C PHE A 79 8.93 6.91 24.79
N SER A 80 8.61 8.20 24.91
CA SER A 80 9.16 9.07 25.96
C SER A 80 8.38 8.87 27.25
N THR A 81 9.09 8.74 28.38
CA THR A 81 8.48 8.57 29.70
C THR A 81 9.24 9.33 30.77
N SER A 82 8.65 9.44 31.96
CA SER A 82 9.27 10.01 33.17
C SER A 82 9.19 9.03 34.34
N SER A 83 9.15 7.73 34.04
CA SER A 83 9.06 6.67 35.05
C SER A 83 10.35 6.59 35.88
N MET A 84 10.30 6.05 37.10
CA MET A 84 11.47 5.91 37.96
C MET A 84 11.80 4.45 38.22
N LEU A 85 13.09 4.10 38.26
CA LEU A 85 13.53 2.77 38.68
C LEU A 85 13.82 2.79 40.19
N LEU A 86 13.00 2.06 40.97
CA LEU A 86 13.14 1.95 42.42
C LEU A 86 13.79 0.62 42.81
N ARG A 87 14.88 0.68 43.58
CA ARG A 87 15.48 -0.49 44.23
C ARG A 87 14.90 -0.63 45.63
N ILE A 88 14.34 -1.81 45.90
CA ILE A 88 13.77 -2.15 47.21
C ILE A 88 14.59 -3.29 47.81
N LYS A 89 15.25 -3.05 48.94
CA LYS A 89 15.95 -4.08 49.72
C LYS A 89 15.14 -4.42 50.96
N LYS A 90 14.66 -5.66 51.05
CA LYS A 90 13.98 -6.19 52.23
C LYS A 90 15.02 -6.81 53.18
N LYS A 91 15.19 -6.23 54.36
CA LYS A 91 16.02 -6.78 55.44
C LYS A 91 15.12 -7.45 56.47
N THR A 92 15.34 -8.74 56.71
CA THR A 92 14.58 -9.53 57.68
C THR A 92 15.48 -9.90 58.86
N ARG A 93 15.19 -9.40 60.06
CA ARG A 93 15.91 -9.78 61.28
C ARG A 93 15.11 -10.84 62.03
N ARG A 94 15.67 -12.05 62.16
CA ARG A 94 15.15 -13.07 63.09
C ARG A 94 15.68 -12.76 64.48
N GLN A 95 14.79 -12.51 65.43
CA GLN A 95 15.20 -12.41 66.84
C GLN A 95 15.57 -13.82 67.32
N ARG A 96 16.86 -14.08 67.57
CA ARG A 96 17.29 -15.25 68.34
C ARG A 96 17.26 -14.87 69.81
N GLY A 97 16.32 -15.44 70.57
CA GLY A 97 16.35 -15.36 72.03
C GLY A 97 15.04 -15.10 72.78
N ALA A 98 13.86 -15.45 72.25
CA ALA A 98 12.63 -15.41 73.04
C ALA A 98 11.89 -16.76 72.97
N LEU A 99 11.90 -17.49 74.09
CA LEU A 99 10.98 -18.60 74.36
C LEU A 99 9.62 -18.00 74.74
N GLY A 100 8.66 -18.03 73.81
CA GLY A 100 7.32 -17.51 74.00
C GLY A 100 6.66 -17.16 72.66
N ALA A 101 5.37 -17.43 72.53
CA ALA A 101 4.61 -17.45 71.28
C ALA A 101 4.69 -16.17 70.43
N GLU A 102 4.66 -16.36 69.10
CA GLU A 102 4.49 -15.37 68.02
C GLU A 102 5.56 -14.26 67.89
N THR A 103 6.80 -14.66 67.59
CA THR A 103 7.81 -13.71 67.09
C THR A 103 7.61 -13.45 65.59
N HIS A 104 6.85 -12.40 65.24
CA HIS A 104 6.83 -11.90 63.86
C HIS A 104 8.24 -11.39 63.48
N PRO A 105 8.80 -11.81 62.34
CA PRO A 105 10.11 -11.34 61.90
C PRO A 105 10.06 -9.82 61.65
N GLN A 106 11.00 -9.07 62.24
CA GLN A 106 11.11 -7.63 61.97
C GLN A 106 11.60 -7.44 60.53
N VAL A 107 10.72 -6.92 59.67
CA VAL A 107 11.00 -6.60 58.27
C VAL A 107 11.23 -5.10 58.15
N THR A 108 12.39 -4.71 57.63
CA THR A 108 12.70 -3.31 57.27
C THR A 108 12.94 -3.21 55.77
N PHE A 109 12.46 -2.13 55.15
CA PHE A 109 12.66 -1.86 53.74
C PHE A 109 13.61 -0.68 53.57
N ASP A 110 14.59 -0.86 52.69
CA ASP A 110 15.51 0.19 52.25
C ASP A 110 15.19 0.50 50.78
N LEU A 111 14.85 1.76 50.52
CA LEU A 111 14.30 2.25 49.26
C LEU A 111 15.29 3.23 48.63
N GLU A 112 15.61 3.03 47.35
CA GLU A 112 16.51 3.92 46.62
C GLU A 112 16.04 4.12 45.18
N ILE A 113 15.92 5.37 44.73
CA ILE A 113 15.67 5.67 43.32
C ILE A 113 17.00 5.61 42.56
N LEU A 114 17.11 4.69 41.61
CA LEU A 114 18.31 4.50 40.81
C LEU A 114 18.44 5.47 39.64
N GLY A 115 17.32 6.03 39.17
CA GLY A 115 17.29 6.97 38.05
C GLY A 115 15.92 7.09 37.40
N ILE A 116 15.83 7.97 36.40
CA ILE A 116 14.62 8.25 35.61
C ILE A 116 14.71 7.50 34.28
N ILE A 117 13.71 6.68 33.98
CA ILE A 117 13.53 6.04 32.68
C ILE A 117 12.94 7.11 31.74
N SER A 118 13.76 7.60 30.83
CA SER A 118 13.38 8.66 29.88
C SER A 118 12.84 8.10 28.56
N THR A 119 13.19 6.85 28.24
CA THR A 119 12.79 6.18 27.02
C THR A 119 12.43 4.74 27.33
N ILE A 120 11.30 4.29 26.78
CA ILE A 120 10.84 2.91 26.89
C ILE A 120 10.56 2.33 25.51
N TYR A 121 11.02 1.11 25.26
CA TYR A 121 10.70 0.34 24.06
C TYR A 121 9.64 -0.70 24.40
N LYS A 122 8.52 -0.68 23.67
CA LYS A 122 7.39 -1.60 23.90
C LYS A 122 7.05 -2.40 22.66
N PHE A 123 6.95 -3.72 22.81
CA PHE A 123 6.49 -4.63 21.76
C PHE A 123 4.96 -4.72 21.80
N GLN A 124 4.31 -3.80 21.10
CA GLN A 124 2.84 -3.78 20.96
C GLN A 124 2.36 -4.45 19.66
N GLY A 125 3.28 -4.61 18.70
CA GLY A 125 3.01 -5.26 17.43
C GLY A 125 2.97 -6.78 17.54
N MET A 126 2.25 -7.41 16.61
CA MET A 126 2.21 -8.86 16.47
C MET A 126 3.47 -9.39 15.78
N SER A 127 3.82 -10.65 16.05
CA SER A 127 4.83 -11.33 15.25
C SER A 127 4.32 -11.55 13.84
N ASP A 128 5.20 -11.33 12.86
CA ASP A 128 4.95 -11.76 11.49
C ASP A 128 4.92 -13.30 11.39
N PHE A 129 4.39 -13.81 10.29
CA PHE A 129 4.42 -15.23 9.96
C PHE A 129 5.87 -15.70 9.85
N GLN A 130 6.17 -16.84 10.46
CA GLN A 130 7.48 -17.46 10.44
C GLN A 130 7.47 -18.62 9.45
N TYR A 131 8.50 -18.71 8.63
CA TYR A 131 8.68 -19.79 7.68
C TYR A 131 10.01 -20.47 7.90
N LEU A 132 10.00 -21.79 8.03
CA LEU A 132 11.22 -22.60 8.13
C LEU A 132 11.46 -23.29 6.78
N ALA A 133 12.64 -23.09 6.21
CA ALA A 133 13.07 -23.80 5.01
C ALA A 133 13.38 -25.27 5.33
N VAL A 134 12.34 -26.08 5.49
CA VAL A 134 12.41 -27.51 5.82
C VAL A 134 11.65 -28.31 4.78
N HIS A 135 12.28 -29.37 4.29
CA HIS A 135 11.67 -30.34 3.40
C HIS A 135 11.40 -31.64 4.12
N THR A 136 10.26 -32.27 3.83
CA THR A 136 9.93 -33.59 4.36
C THR A 136 10.12 -34.61 3.25
N GLU A 137 11.12 -35.48 3.41
CA GLU A 137 11.37 -36.57 2.47
C GLU A 137 10.26 -37.63 2.55
N ALA A 138 10.15 -38.50 1.54
CA ALA A 138 9.11 -39.54 1.46
C ALA A 138 9.06 -40.49 2.69
N GLY A 139 10.15 -40.60 3.44
CA GLY A 139 10.23 -41.35 4.71
C GLY A 139 9.82 -40.56 5.96
N GLY A 140 9.27 -39.35 5.82
CA GLY A 140 8.88 -38.48 6.94
C GLY A 140 10.06 -37.75 7.61
N LYS A 141 11.28 -37.87 7.07
CA LYS A 141 12.46 -37.20 7.60
C LYS A 141 12.46 -35.73 7.19
N HIS A 142 12.65 -34.85 8.17
CA HIS A 142 12.79 -33.42 7.95
C HIS A 142 14.25 -33.04 7.67
N VAL A 143 14.50 -32.36 6.55
CA VAL A 143 15.82 -31.89 6.13
C VAL A 143 15.82 -30.37 6.03
N SER A 144 16.81 -29.74 6.66
CA SER A 144 17.04 -28.30 6.58
C SER A 144 17.54 -27.93 5.19
N MET A 145 16.86 -26.96 4.55
CA MET A 145 17.22 -26.45 3.23
C MET A 145 18.10 -25.21 3.28
N TYR A 146 18.42 -24.67 4.46
CA TYR A 146 19.23 -23.46 4.60
C TYR A 146 20.59 -23.52 3.90
N ASP A 147 21.31 -24.64 3.95
CA ASP A 147 22.61 -24.78 3.27
C ASP A 147 22.49 -24.90 1.74
N ARG A 148 21.29 -25.19 1.23
CA ARG A 148 21.00 -25.25 -0.21
C ARG A 148 20.48 -23.92 -0.75
N VAL A 149 19.80 -23.13 0.08
CA VAL A 149 19.21 -21.85 -0.32
C VAL A 149 20.17 -20.68 -0.06
N LEU A 150 20.97 -20.74 1.01
CA LEU A 150 21.85 -19.65 1.41
C LEU A 150 23.30 -19.93 1.02
N MET A 151 23.89 -18.98 0.31
CA MET A 151 25.33 -18.95 0.05
C MET A 151 26.08 -18.59 1.32
N ARG A 152 26.57 -19.59 2.05
CA ARG A 152 27.46 -19.40 3.23
C ARG A 152 28.93 -19.27 2.85
N LYS A 153 29.27 -19.74 1.65
CA LYS A 153 30.60 -19.71 1.05
C LYS A 153 30.44 -19.41 -0.45
N PRO A 154 31.51 -19.03 -1.16
CA PRO A 154 31.48 -18.96 -2.62
C PRO A 154 31.12 -20.33 -3.20
N GLU A 155 30.05 -20.38 -4.00
CA GLU A 155 29.56 -21.60 -4.63
C GLU A 155 29.85 -21.60 -6.14
N LYS A 156 29.84 -22.79 -6.74
CA LYS A 156 30.04 -22.99 -8.18
C LYS A 156 28.73 -22.93 -8.94
N GLU A 157 28.82 -22.97 -10.27
CA GLU A 157 27.66 -22.93 -11.18
C GLU A 157 26.60 -24.00 -10.86
N GLU A 158 27.02 -25.20 -10.43
CA GLU A 158 26.09 -26.30 -10.11
C GLU A 158 25.13 -25.96 -8.95
N PHE A 159 25.54 -25.08 -8.04
CA PHE A 159 24.68 -24.60 -6.96
C PHE A 159 23.53 -23.73 -7.47
N PHE A 160 23.71 -23.00 -8.57
CA PHE A 160 22.70 -22.09 -9.09
C PHE A 160 21.68 -22.80 -9.99
N HIS A 161 22.08 -23.91 -10.62
CA HIS A 161 21.20 -24.73 -11.45
C HIS A 161 20.50 -25.88 -10.70
N GLN A 162 20.70 -25.98 -9.38
CA GLN A 162 19.98 -26.97 -8.59
C GLN A 162 18.47 -26.68 -8.59
N GLU A 163 17.65 -27.70 -8.83
CA GLU A 163 16.21 -27.59 -8.65
C GLU A 163 15.89 -27.62 -7.16
N LEU A 164 15.32 -26.53 -6.65
CA LEU A 164 14.84 -26.42 -5.28
C LEU A 164 13.38 -25.94 -5.27
N PRO A 165 12.54 -26.47 -4.36
CA PRO A 165 11.26 -25.86 -4.06
C PRO A 165 11.43 -24.41 -3.61
N LEU A 166 10.37 -23.60 -3.74
CA LEU A 166 10.33 -22.18 -3.38
C LEU A 166 10.46 -21.97 -1.86
N TYR A 167 11.70 -22.04 -1.36
CA TYR A 167 12.07 -21.90 0.05
C TYR A 167 12.59 -20.50 0.43
N ILE A 168 12.50 -19.53 -0.48
CA ILE A 168 12.89 -18.13 -0.23
C ILE A 168 11.63 -17.38 0.22
N PRO A 169 11.48 -17.07 1.53
CA PRO A 169 10.33 -16.32 2.00
C PRO A 169 10.44 -14.84 1.59
N PRO A 170 9.30 -14.12 1.43
CA PRO A 170 9.33 -12.67 1.35
C PRO A 170 9.89 -12.07 2.64
N PRO A 171 10.51 -10.87 2.58
CA PRO A 171 11.06 -10.20 3.77
C PRO A 171 9.99 -9.85 4.81
N ILE A 172 8.72 -9.76 4.40
CA ILE A 172 7.55 -9.49 5.25
C ILE A 172 6.39 -10.32 4.67
N PHE A 173 5.70 -11.09 5.51
CA PHE A 173 4.47 -11.77 5.13
C PHE A 173 3.24 -10.91 5.44
N SER A 174 3.16 -10.37 6.66
CA SER A 174 2.08 -9.50 7.12
C SER A 174 2.48 -8.03 7.04
N ARG A 175 1.69 -7.26 6.30
CA ARG A 175 1.82 -5.79 6.26
C ARG A 175 1.11 -5.11 7.44
N LEU A 176 0.44 -5.89 8.28
CA LEU A 176 -0.29 -5.42 9.46
C LEU A 176 0.50 -5.82 10.70
N ASP A 177 0.96 -4.81 11.43
CA ASP A 177 1.68 -4.97 12.69
C ASP A 177 0.74 -4.93 13.90
N THR A 178 -0.45 -4.33 13.75
CA THR A 178 -1.48 -4.28 14.78
C THR A 178 -2.70 -5.10 14.36
N PRO A 179 -3.39 -5.76 15.32
CA PRO A 179 -4.67 -6.41 15.03
C PRO A 179 -5.67 -5.37 14.52
N VAL A 180 -6.50 -5.78 13.57
CA VAL A 180 -7.62 -4.96 13.10
C VAL A 180 -8.76 -5.12 14.11
N ASP A 181 -9.37 -4.01 14.50
CA ASP A 181 -10.56 -4.05 15.36
C ASP A 181 -11.68 -4.81 14.65
N TYR A 182 -11.92 -6.04 15.10
CA TYR A 182 -12.94 -6.93 14.55
C TYR A 182 -14.36 -6.38 14.79
N PHE A 183 -14.54 -5.56 15.84
CA PHE A 183 -15.81 -4.99 16.31
C PHE A 183 -16.96 -6.00 16.46
N TYR A 184 -16.66 -7.30 16.48
CA TYR A 184 -17.66 -8.38 16.44
C TYR A 184 -18.74 -8.13 15.39
N ARG A 185 -18.35 -7.61 14.22
CA ARG A 185 -19.31 -7.35 13.15
C ARG A 185 -20.06 -8.64 12.84
N PRO A 186 -21.41 -8.60 12.75
CA PRO A 186 -22.18 -9.77 12.35
C PRO A 186 -21.58 -10.34 11.08
N GLU A 187 -21.49 -11.67 11.01
CA GLU A 187 -21.10 -12.34 9.78
C GLU A 187 -22.01 -11.84 8.64
N THR A 188 -21.43 -11.60 7.47
CA THR A 188 -22.18 -10.99 6.36
C THR A 188 -23.33 -11.94 6.02
N GLN A 189 -24.56 -11.59 6.41
CA GLN A 189 -25.73 -12.40 6.10
C GLN A 189 -25.95 -12.34 4.59
N HIS A 190 -25.60 -13.42 3.90
CA HIS A 190 -25.91 -13.57 2.50
C HIS A 190 -27.42 -13.78 2.31
N ARG A 191 -27.95 -13.40 1.14
CA ARG A 191 -29.37 -13.65 0.80
C ARG A 191 -29.71 -15.14 0.96
N GLU A 192 -30.92 -15.43 1.40
CA GLU A 192 -31.45 -16.80 1.48
C GLU A 192 -31.20 -17.55 0.16
N GLY A 193 -30.62 -18.75 0.26
CA GLY A 193 -30.20 -19.57 -0.89
C GLY A 193 -28.74 -19.42 -1.32
N TYR A 194 -27.96 -18.54 -0.69
CA TYR A 194 -26.51 -18.50 -0.91
C TYR A 194 -25.80 -19.55 -0.05
N HIS A 195 -25.31 -20.61 -0.70
CA HIS A 195 -24.35 -21.52 -0.09
C HIS A 195 -22.95 -20.97 -0.32
N ASN A 196 -22.17 -20.80 0.76
CA ASN A 196 -20.74 -20.57 0.60
C ASN A 196 -20.17 -21.69 -0.29
N PRO A 197 -19.35 -21.36 -1.30
CA PRO A 197 -18.68 -22.40 -2.07
C PRO A 197 -17.97 -23.33 -1.09
N SER A 198 -18.04 -24.63 -1.33
CA SER A 198 -17.25 -25.60 -0.56
C SER A 198 -15.80 -25.11 -0.59
N ILE A 199 -15.22 -24.96 0.60
CA ILE A 199 -13.82 -24.58 0.75
C ILE A 199 -13.02 -25.71 0.09
N SER A 200 -12.65 -25.54 -1.18
CA SER A 200 -11.66 -26.40 -1.80
C SER A 200 -10.34 -26.13 -1.08
N GLY A 201 -9.48 -27.15 -0.95
CA GLY A 201 -8.16 -26.97 -0.33
C GLY A 201 -7.30 -25.88 -0.99
N GLU A 202 -7.68 -25.41 -2.18
CA GLU A 202 -7.00 -24.37 -2.94
C GLU A 202 -7.37 -22.93 -2.50
N ASN A 203 -8.53 -22.70 -1.86
CA ASN A 203 -8.96 -21.38 -1.43
C ASN A 203 -9.44 -21.40 0.04
N LEU A 204 -8.48 -21.53 0.96
CA LEU A 204 -8.73 -21.56 2.41
C LEU A 204 -9.40 -20.28 2.94
N ILE A 205 -9.15 -19.14 2.28
CA ILE A 205 -9.78 -17.85 2.58
C ILE A 205 -11.01 -17.74 1.68
N GLY A 206 -12.15 -18.24 2.16
CA GLY A 206 -13.41 -18.16 1.42
C GLY A 206 -13.72 -16.72 0.99
N LEU A 207 -14.09 -16.53 -0.27
CA LEU A 207 -14.56 -15.24 -0.76
C LEU A 207 -15.93 -14.96 -0.13
N SER A 208 -15.99 -13.98 0.77
CA SER A 208 -17.21 -13.53 1.47
C SER A 208 -18.22 -12.83 0.57
N ARG A 209 -18.07 -12.91 -0.76
CA ARG A 209 -19.02 -12.40 -1.75
C ARG A 209 -19.03 -13.30 -2.98
N ALA A 210 -20.23 -13.60 -3.48
CA ALA A 210 -20.42 -14.24 -4.77
C ALA A 210 -19.66 -13.47 -5.85
N ARG A 211 -18.78 -14.14 -6.61
CA ARG A 211 -18.19 -13.52 -7.80
C ARG A 211 -19.33 -13.11 -8.73
N ARG A 212 -19.32 -11.85 -9.17
CA ARG A 212 -20.29 -11.36 -10.15
C ARG A 212 -19.69 -11.61 -11.52
N PRO A 213 -20.25 -12.50 -12.35
CA PRO A 213 -19.70 -12.75 -13.67
C PRO A 213 -19.92 -11.50 -14.52
N HIS A 214 -18.86 -10.72 -14.72
CA HIS A 214 -18.89 -9.53 -15.56
C HIS A 214 -18.74 -9.88 -17.05
N ASN A 215 -18.52 -11.15 -17.38
CA ASN A 215 -18.56 -11.73 -18.73
C ASN A 215 -17.60 -11.09 -19.73
N ALA A 216 -16.51 -10.47 -19.26
CA ALA A 216 -15.44 -9.98 -20.12
C ALA A 216 -14.64 -11.15 -20.70
N ILE A 217 -14.24 -11.04 -21.97
CA ILE A 217 -13.29 -11.97 -22.58
C ILE A 217 -11.90 -11.34 -22.50
N PHE A 218 -10.97 -12.05 -21.89
CA PHE A 218 -9.58 -11.65 -21.76
C PHE A 218 -8.71 -12.40 -22.77
N VAL A 219 -7.80 -11.68 -23.41
CA VAL A 219 -6.91 -12.22 -24.45
C VAL A 219 -5.47 -11.85 -24.13
N ASN A 220 -4.54 -12.79 -24.31
CA ASN A 220 -3.10 -12.54 -24.24
C ASN A 220 -2.53 -12.30 -25.64
N PHE A 221 -1.39 -11.61 -25.71
CA PHE A 221 -0.73 -11.33 -26.98
C PHE A 221 -0.36 -12.59 -27.79
N GLU A 222 -0.07 -13.70 -27.11
CA GLU A 222 0.32 -14.96 -27.75
C GLU A 222 -0.88 -15.84 -28.16
N ASP A 223 -2.12 -15.47 -27.81
CA ASP A 223 -3.30 -16.28 -28.13
C ASP A 223 -3.56 -16.30 -29.65
N PRO A 224 -3.74 -17.46 -30.31
CA PRO A 224 -3.72 -17.55 -31.76
C PRO A 224 -4.84 -16.78 -32.47
N GLU A 225 -5.99 -16.62 -31.80
CA GLU A 225 -7.19 -16.00 -32.36
C GLU A 225 -7.79 -14.98 -31.41
N VAL A 226 -8.52 -14.02 -31.97
CA VAL A 226 -9.27 -13.01 -31.20
C VAL A 226 -10.77 -13.29 -31.25
N PRO A 227 -11.52 -12.95 -30.19
CA PRO A 227 -12.96 -13.16 -30.15
C PRO A 227 -13.69 -12.35 -31.23
N LEU A 228 -14.63 -13.01 -31.92
CA LEU A 228 -15.46 -12.39 -32.95
C LEU A 228 -16.77 -11.82 -32.41
N GLN A 229 -17.21 -12.28 -31.24
CA GLN A 229 -18.49 -11.92 -30.62
C GLN A 229 -18.38 -11.94 -29.09
N PRO A 230 -19.23 -11.18 -28.38
CA PRO A 230 -19.33 -11.25 -26.92
C PRO A 230 -19.87 -12.61 -26.45
N LEU A 231 -19.64 -12.92 -25.18
CA LEU A 231 -20.30 -14.06 -24.53
C LEU A 231 -21.82 -13.84 -24.50
N GLU A 232 -22.59 -14.91 -24.72
CA GLU A 232 -24.05 -14.85 -24.66
C GLU A 232 -24.55 -14.32 -23.30
N ALA A 233 -23.85 -14.66 -22.21
CA ALA A 233 -24.13 -14.11 -20.88
C ALA A 233 -23.96 -12.58 -20.82
N ALA A 234 -22.96 -12.00 -21.51
CA ALA A 234 -22.78 -10.55 -21.61
C ALA A 234 -23.94 -9.90 -22.37
N VAL A 235 -24.37 -10.50 -23.48
CA VAL A 235 -25.52 -10.05 -24.28
C VAL A 235 -26.79 -10.02 -23.44
N GLN A 236 -27.09 -11.10 -22.71
CA GLN A 236 -28.28 -11.17 -21.86
C GLN A 236 -28.21 -10.18 -20.70
N THR A 237 -27.03 -9.99 -20.11
CA THR A 237 -26.83 -9.03 -19.01
C THR A 237 -27.04 -7.60 -19.48
N TRP A 238 -26.49 -7.23 -20.64
CA TRP A 238 -26.71 -5.91 -21.21
C TRP A 238 -28.17 -5.68 -21.61
N LYS A 239 -28.82 -6.66 -22.26
CA LYS A 239 -30.26 -6.58 -22.57
C LYS A 239 -31.14 -6.32 -21.35
N LYS A 240 -30.82 -6.92 -20.20
CA LYS A 240 -31.52 -6.68 -18.92
C LYS A 240 -31.19 -5.32 -18.32
N ALA A 241 -29.97 -4.84 -18.52
CA ALA A 241 -29.52 -3.55 -17.98
C ALA A 241 -29.96 -2.37 -18.85
N CYS A 242 -30.13 -2.54 -20.16
CA CYS A 242 -30.49 -1.49 -21.11
C CYS A 242 -32.01 -1.25 -21.10
N THR A 243 -32.51 -0.59 -20.05
CA THR A 243 -33.95 -0.38 -19.85
C THR A 243 -34.44 0.97 -20.37
N ASN A 244 -33.59 1.99 -20.36
CA ASN A 244 -33.98 3.36 -20.63
C ASN A 244 -33.45 3.85 -21.98
N PRO A 245 -34.09 4.84 -22.63
CA PRO A 245 -33.59 5.41 -23.90
C PRO A 245 -32.17 5.98 -23.81
N ILE A 246 -31.75 6.42 -22.62
CA ILE A 246 -30.39 6.92 -22.37
C ILE A 246 -29.37 5.78 -22.53
N ASP A 247 -29.69 4.57 -22.05
CA ASP A 247 -28.77 3.42 -22.14
C ASP A 247 -28.58 3.01 -23.61
N GLN A 248 -29.66 3.03 -24.42
CA GLN A 248 -29.61 2.76 -25.86
C GLN A 248 -28.78 3.82 -26.60
N LYS A 249 -28.96 5.09 -26.25
CA LYS A 249 -28.17 6.18 -26.83
C LYS A 249 -26.69 6.05 -26.51
N VAL A 250 -26.35 5.70 -25.26
CA VAL A 250 -24.97 5.44 -24.82
C VAL A 250 -24.36 4.24 -25.56
N GLU A 251 -25.13 3.18 -25.78
CA GLU A 251 -24.69 2.05 -26.61
C GLU A 251 -24.38 2.49 -28.04
N GLU A 252 -25.26 3.25 -28.68
CA GLU A 252 -25.04 3.78 -30.03
C GLU A 252 -23.84 4.73 -30.10
N GLU A 253 -23.66 5.61 -29.11
CA GLU A 253 -22.49 6.49 -28.99
C GLU A 253 -21.20 5.69 -28.87
N LEU A 254 -21.18 4.65 -28.02
CA LEU A 254 -20.00 3.80 -27.84
C LEU A 254 -19.71 2.97 -29.10
N ARG A 255 -20.75 2.49 -29.80
CA ARG A 255 -20.60 1.79 -31.10
C ARG A 255 -19.90 2.70 -32.12
N LYS A 256 -20.37 3.95 -32.25
CA LYS A 256 -19.77 4.95 -33.14
C LYS A 256 -18.31 5.24 -32.77
N LEU A 257 -17.97 5.29 -31.48
CA LEU A 257 -16.58 5.45 -31.05
C LEU A 257 -15.69 4.29 -31.50
N PHE A 258 -16.17 3.06 -31.37
CA PHE A 258 -15.44 1.87 -31.83
C PHE A 258 -15.34 1.77 -33.35
N ASP A 259 -16.29 2.37 -34.09
CA ASP A 259 -16.22 2.47 -35.55
C ASP A 259 -15.19 3.51 -36.00
N ILE A 260 -15.03 4.61 -35.25
CA ILE A 260 -13.99 5.63 -35.51
C ILE A 260 -12.59 5.09 -35.16
N ARG A 261 -12.48 4.39 -34.03
CA ARG A 261 -11.22 3.85 -33.51
C ARG A 261 -11.48 2.48 -32.87
N PRO A 262 -10.84 1.41 -33.35
CA PRO A 262 -11.17 0.05 -32.90
C PRO A 262 -10.65 -0.29 -31.50
N ILE A 263 -9.76 0.52 -30.93
CA ILE A 263 -9.07 0.25 -29.65
C ILE A 263 -9.11 1.46 -28.72
N TRP A 264 -9.70 1.30 -27.55
CA TRP A 264 -9.85 2.37 -26.55
C TRP A 264 -9.44 1.94 -25.15
N SER A 265 -8.80 2.83 -24.40
CA SER A 265 -8.69 2.69 -22.94
C SER A 265 -10.01 3.03 -22.26
N ARG A 266 -10.25 2.47 -21.07
CA ARG A 266 -11.46 2.77 -20.29
C ARG A 266 -11.59 4.24 -19.92
N ASN A 267 -10.47 4.93 -19.64
CA ASN A 267 -10.48 6.36 -19.34
C ASN A 267 -10.82 7.20 -20.57
N ALA A 268 -10.33 6.82 -21.76
CA ALA A 268 -10.69 7.48 -22.99
C ALA A 268 -12.19 7.31 -23.28
N VAL A 269 -12.76 6.11 -23.06
CA VAL A 269 -14.22 5.90 -23.16
C VAL A 269 -14.99 6.81 -22.20
N LYS A 270 -14.61 6.86 -20.92
CA LYS A 270 -15.25 7.73 -19.91
C LYS A 270 -15.11 9.23 -20.21
N SER A 271 -14.06 9.62 -20.94
CA SER A 271 -13.86 11.01 -21.35
C SER A 271 -14.66 11.36 -22.60
N ASN A 272 -15.10 10.39 -23.39
CA ASN A 272 -15.87 10.62 -24.62
C ASN A 272 -17.38 10.38 -24.44
N VAL A 273 -17.77 9.42 -23.59
CA VAL A 273 -19.18 9.04 -23.34
C VAL A 273 -19.53 9.25 -21.87
N SER A 274 -20.66 9.92 -21.61
CA SER A 274 -21.18 10.09 -20.25
C SER A 274 -22.02 8.87 -19.87
N VAL A 275 -21.41 7.92 -19.16
CA VAL A 275 -22.04 6.66 -18.74
C VAL A 275 -21.74 6.35 -17.29
N HIS A 276 -22.74 5.84 -16.57
CA HIS A 276 -22.56 5.42 -15.19
C HIS A 276 -21.52 4.29 -15.10
N PRO A 277 -20.56 4.32 -14.14
CA PRO A 277 -19.51 3.32 -14.02
C PRO A 277 -20.02 1.87 -14.00
N ASP A 278 -21.10 1.58 -13.28
CA ASP A 278 -21.68 0.23 -13.21
C ASP A 278 -22.29 -0.26 -14.53
N LYS A 279 -22.82 0.66 -15.35
CA LYS A 279 -23.34 0.32 -16.69
C LYS A 279 -22.18 0.08 -17.65
N LEU A 280 -21.13 0.90 -17.57
CA LEU A 280 -19.93 0.73 -18.38
C LEU A 280 -19.23 -0.62 -18.13
N LYS A 281 -19.24 -1.12 -16.89
CA LYS A 281 -18.73 -2.46 -16.53
C LYS A 281 -19.47 -3.61 -17.24
N ILE A 282 -20.69 -3.40 -17.70
CA ILE A 282 -21.47 -4.43 -18.40
C ILE A 282 -21.42 -4.19 -19.91
N LEU A 283 -21.44 -2.92 -20.32
CA LEU A 283 -21.44 -2.50 -21.71
C LEU A 283 -20.12 -2.82 -22.43
N LEU A 284 -18.97 -2.63 -21.78
CA LEU A 284 -17.66 -2.93 -22.40
C LEU A 284 -17.51 -4.41 -22.78
N PRO A 285 -17.76 -5.38 -21.88
CA PRO A 285 -17.80 -6.81 -22.22
C PRO A 285 -18.77 -7.18 -23.35
N TYR A 286 -19.84 -6.41 -23.52
CA TYR A 286 -20.80 -6.62 -24.60
C TYR A 286 -20.28 -6.13 -25.97
N MET A 287 -19.37 -5.15 -26.00
CA MET A 287 -18.90 -4.52 -27.25
C MET A 287 -17.46 -4.88 -27.66
N ALA A 288 -16.63 -5.26 -26.71
CA ALA A 288 -15.20 -5.44 -26.90
C ALA A 288 -14.62 -6.54 -26.02
N TYR A 289 -13.46 -7.06 -26.41
CA TYR A 289 -12.62 -7.91 -25.57
C TYR A 289 -11.46 -7.10 -24.97
N TYR A 290 -10.84 -7.61 -23.92
CA TYR A 290 -9.78 -6.92 -23.19
C TYR A 290 -8.43 -7.62 -23.37
N MET A 291 -7.41 -6.87 -23.77
CA MET A 291 -6.05 -7.41 -23.94
C MET A 291 -5.27 -7.32 -22.62
N ILE A 292 -4.76 -8.45 -22.13
CA ILE A 292 -3.99 -8.54 -20.89
C ILE A 292 -2.52 -8.20 -21.14
N THR A 293 -1.90 -8.80 -22.16
CA THR A 293 -0.45 -8.66 -22.39
C THR A 293 -0.13 -7.97 -23.71
N GLY A 294 1.13 -7.63 -23.89
CA GLY A 294 1.62 -7.03 -25.12
C GLY A 294 1.37 -5.52 -25.30
N PRO A 295 1.48 -5.01 -26.53
CA PRO A 295 1.51 -3.58 -26.83
C PRO A 295 0.17 -2.86 -26.67
N TRP A 296 -0.93 -3.61 -26.63
CA TRP A 296 -2.29 -3.10 -26.40
C TRP A 296 -2.84 -3.54 -25.05
N ARG A 297 -1.98 -3.95 -24.11
CA ARG A 297 -2.40 -4.30 -22.76
C ARG A 297 -3.25 -3.20 -22.13
N SER A 298 -4.22 -3.61 -21.34
CA SER A 298 -5.14 -2.70 -20.65
C SER A 298 -6.07 -1.88 -21.56
N LEU A 299 -6.27 -2.33 -22.81
CA LEU A 299 -7.16 -1.69 -23.78
C LEU A 299 -8.32 -2.61 -24.15
N TRP A 300 -9.45 -1.99 -24.47
CA TRP A 300 -10.63 -2.64 -25.03
C TRP A 300 -10.57 -2.59 -26.54
N ILE A 301 -10.68 -3.75 -27.18
CA ILE A 301 -10.61 -3.90 -28.63
C ILE A 301 -11.95 -4.41 -29.13
N ARG A 302 -12.50 -3.76 -30.14
CA ARG A 302 -13.76 -4.17 -30.78
C ARG A 302 -13.64 -5.61 -31.28
N PHE A 303 -14.70 -6.41 -31.06
CA PHE A 303 -14.75 -7.78 -31.54
C PHE A 303 -14.48 -7.89 -33.05
N GLY A 304 -13.75 -8.93 -33.45
CA GLY A 304 -13.35 -9.17 -34.84
C GLY A 304 -12.16 -8.35 -35.34
N TYR A 305 -11.60 -7.42 -34.56
CA TYR A 305 -10.38 -6.69 -34.91
C TYR A 305 -9.17 -7.27 -34.17
N ASP A 306 -8.12 -7.68 -34.91
CA ASP A 306 -6.86 -8.19 -34.33
C ASP A 306 -5.71 -7.21 -34.65
N PRO A 307 -5.28 -6.39 -33.68
CA PRO A 307 -4.26 -5.37 -33.94
C PRO A 307 -2.89 -5.94 -34.32
N ARG A 308 -2.64 -7.23 -34.05
CA ARG A 308 -1.37 -7.91 -34.41
C ARG A 308 -1.27 -8.23 -35.90
N LYS A 309 -2.37 -8.14 -36.64
CA LYS A 309 -2.44 -8.36 -38.10
C LYS A 309 -2.48 -7.05 -38.90
N HIS A 310 -2.55 -5.92 -38.20
CA HIS A 310 -2.84 -4.61 -38.74
C HIS A 310 -1.75 -3.61 -38.32
N PRO A 311 -0.74 -3.33 -39.17
CA PRO A 311 0.32 -2.38 -38.86
C PRO A 311 -0.19 -0.96 -38.55
N ASP A 312 -1.32 -0.56 -39.12
CA ASP A 312 -2.05 0.67 -38.82
C ASP A 312 -2.50 0.76 -37.35
N ALA A 313 -2.62 -0.37 -36.64
CA ALA A 313 -2.91 -0.41 -35.21
C ALA A 313 -1.75 0.10 -34.32
N LYS A 314 -0.58 0.36 -34.89
CA LYS A 314 0.62 0.86 -34.20
C LYS A 314 0.31 2.08 -33.33
N ILE A 315 -0.44 3.05 -33.87
CA ILE A 315 -0.76 4.30 -33.16
C ILE A 315 -1.68 4.08 -31.96
N TYR A 316 -2.35 2.93 -31.86
CA TYR A 316 -3.25 2.63 -30.75
C TYR A 316 -2.56 1.88 -29.60
N GLN A 317 -1.27 1.55 -29.73
CA GLN A 317 -0.48 0.93 -28.67
C GLN A 317 -0.47 1.79 -27.40
N VAL A 318 -0.35 1.16 -26.24
CA VAL A 318 -0.30 1.83 -24.94
C VAL A 318 1.14 2.16 -24.52
N LEU A 319 1.31 3.33 -23.92
CA LEU A 319 2.51 3.81 -23.27
C LEU A 319 2.24 3.95 -21.76
N ASP A 320 2.85 3.07 -20.96
CA ASP A 320 2.92 3.23 -19.50
C ASP A 320 4.00 4.25 -19.17
N PHE A 321 3.56 5.44 -18.79
CA PHE A 321 4.41 6.56 -18.42
C PHE A 321 4.41 6.75 -16.90
N ARG A 322 5.61 6.75 -16.31
CA ARG A 322 5.80 6.93 -14.87
C ARG A 322 6.83 8.01 -14.58
N ILE A 323 6.43 9.02 -13.82
CA ILE A 323 7.32 10.06 -13.34
C ILE A 323 8.21 9.48 -12.23
N ARG A 324 9.50 9.39 -12.52
CA ARG A 324 10.51 8.97 -11.55
C ARG A 324 10.78 10.11 -10.58
N CYS A 325 10.44 9.92 -9.30
CA CYS A 325 10.66 10.91 -8.24
C CYS A 325 11.89 10.53 -7.39
N GLY A 326 12.60 11.54 -6.87
CA GLY A 326 13.71 11.38 -5.92
C GLY A 326 14.94 12.20 -6.28
N MET A 327 15.84 12.41 -5.32
CA MET A 327 17.03 13.26 -5.47
C MET A 327 17.93 12.84 -6.64
N LYS A 328 18.05 11.53 -6.90
CA LYS A 328 18.79 10.98 -8.04
C LYS A 328 18.21 11.37 -9.42
N TYR A 329 16.96 11.78 -9.48
CA TYR A 329 16.25 12.17 -10.70
C TYR A 329 15.94 13.68 -10.72
N GLY A 330 16.59 14.46 -9.84
CA GLY A 330 16.48 15.92 -9.82
C GLY A 330 15.27 16.47 -9.06
N TYR A 331 14.57 15.64 -8.27
CA TYR A 331 13.42 16.07 -7.45
C TYR A 331 13.72 15.93 -5.96
N GLY A 332 13.67 17.02 -5.19
CA GLY A 332 13.49 16.94 -3.74
C GLY A 332 12.08 16.45 -3.39
N SER A 333 11.87 15.93 -2.17
CA SER A 333 10.56 15.38 -1.74
C SER A 333 9.39 16.38 -1.84
N ARG A 334 9.67 17.69 -1.92
CA ARG A 334 8.69 18.78 -2.08
C ARG A 334 8.67 19.39 -3.50
N ASP A 335 9.44 18.84 -4.44
CA ASP A 335 9.62 19.43 -5.78
C ASP A 335 8.69 18.89 -6.87
N MET A 336 8.02 17.77 -6.61
CA MET A 336 7.10 17.16 -7.57
C MET A 336 5.65 17.61 -7.34
N PRO A 337 5.09 18.51 -8.18
CA PRO A 337 3.70 18.97 -8.04
C PRO A 337 2.68 17.90 -8.42
N VAL A 338 3.08 16.87 -9.17
CA VAL A 338 2.19 15.79 -9.58
C VAL A 338 1.99 14.80 -8.43
N LYS A 339 0.73 14.63 -8.01
CA LYS A 339 0.33 13.70 -6.95
C LYS A 339 0.47 12.25 -7.43
N ALA A 340 0.89 11.37 -6.53
CA ALA A 340 0.79 9.92 -6.77
C ALA A 340 -0.68 9.50 -6.64
N LYS A 341 -1.17 8.55 -7.46
CA LYS A 341 -2.55 8.02 -7.31
C LYS A 341 -2.79 7.50 -5.89
N ARG A 342 -1.75 6.96 -5.25
CA ARG A 342 -1.69 6.62 -3.83
C ARG A 342 -0.34 7.03 -3.25
N SER A 343 -0.32 7.52 -2.01
CA SER A 343 0.92 7.91 -1.35
C SER A 343 1.72 6.68 -0.96
N THR A 344 2.96 6.56 -1.46
CA THR A 344 3.92 5.55 -0.97
C THR A 344 4.24 5.72 0.52
N TYR A 345 3.96 6.90 1.10
CA TYR A 345 4.12 7.16 2.54
C TYR A 345 3.01 6.55 3.41
N ASN A 346 1.91 6.08 2.81
CA ASN A 346 0.90 5.29 3.56
C ASN A 346 1.39 3.87 3.82
N TYR A 347 2.42 3.42 3.08
CA TYR A 347 3.08 2.13 3.26
C TYR A 347 4.09 2.22 4.40
N SER A 348 3.68 1.85 5.61
CA SER A 348 4.64 1.64 6.71
C SER A 348 5.40 0.37 6.44
N LEU A 349 6.72 0.46 6.27
CA LEU A 349 7.56 -0.69 6.56
C LEU A 349 7.43 -1.00 8.06
N PRO A 350 7.22 -2.26 8.46
CA PRO A 350 7.09 -2.63 9.88
C PRO A 350 8.27 -2.15 10.73
N ILE A 351 9.45 -1.98 10.14
CA ILE A 351 10.68 -1.53 10.81
C ILE A 351 10.79 0.00 10.99
N THR A 352 9.90 0.79 10.39
CA THR A 352 9.94 2.26 10.47
C THR A 352 8.80 2.82 11.33
N VAL A 353 9.11 3.79 12.20
CA VAL A 353 8.10 4.46 13.02
C VAL A 353 7.22 5.34 12.12
N LYS A 354 5.93 5.05 12.04
CA LYS A 354 4.94 6.02 11.53
C LYS A 354 4.85 7.15 12.55
N LYS A 355 5.06 8.39 12.11
CA LYS A 355 4.53 9.55 12.83
C LYS A 355 3.01 9.37 12.77
N THR A 356 2.36 9.14 13.90
CA THR A 356 0.89 9.11 13.95
C THR A 356 0.40 10.44 13.38
N SER A 357 -0.27 10.41 12.23
CA SER A 357 -1.12 11.53 11.84
C SER A 357 -2.13 11.67 12.96
N ASN A 358 -2.27 12.86 13.54
CA ASN A 358 -3.35 13.13 14.47
C ASN A 358 -4.65 12.70 13.76
N GLN A 359 -5.33 11.69 14.28
CA GLN A 359 -6.68 11.38 13.85
C GLN A 359 -7.52 12.60 14.27
N LEU A 360 -7.78 13.50 13.33
CA LEU A 360 -8.86 14.46 13.48
C LEU A 360 -10.14 13.64 13.54
N VAL A 361 -10.74 13.58 14.72
CA VAL A 361 -12.10 13.10 14.91
C VAL A 361 -13.01 14.06 14.16
N THR A 362 -13.44 13.68 12.96
CA THR A 362 -14.50 14.40 12.25
C THR A 362 -15.81 14.13 12.99
N MET A 363 -16.23 15.08 13.82
CA MET A 363 -17.61 15.11 14.31
C MET A 363 -18.51 15.43 13.12
N HIS A 364 -19.21 14.43 12.58
CA HIS A 364 -20.32 14.69 11.67
C HIS A 364 -21.45 15.34 12.47
N ASP A 365 -21.66 16.65 12.27
CA ASP A 365 -22.78 17.37 12.88
C ASP A 365 -24.09 16.89 12.24
N LEU A 366 -24.95 16.27 13.04
CA LEU A 366 -26.23 15.68 12.65
C LEU A 366 -27.30 16.78 12.49
N LYS A 367 -27.02 17.80 11.67
CA LYS A 367 -27.92 18.95 11.44
C LYS A 367 -28.15 19.34 9.97
N GLN A 368 -27.64 18.58 9.00
CA GLN A 368 -28.07 18.72 7.60
C GLN A 368 -29.36 17.94 7.36
N GLY A 369 -30.46 18.45 7.91
CA GLY A 369 -31.77 17.82 7.77
C GLY A 369 -32.95 18.77 7.91
N LEU A 370 -32.77 20.09 8.03
CA LEU A 370 -33.87 21.05 8.12
C LEU A 370 -33.41 22.43 7.59
N GLY A 371 -33.47 22.62 6.27
CA GLY A 371 -33.34 23.93 5.62
C GLY A 371 -34.59 24.19 4.75
N PRO A 372 -35.16 25.41 4.74
CA PRO A 372 -36.45 25.67 4.11
C PRO A 372 -36.36 25.70 2.59
N SER A 373 -37.43 25.20 1.98
CA SER A 373 -37.74 25.29 0.54
C SER A 373 -37.65 26.72 0.01
N GLY A 374 -37.02 26.91 -1.15
CA GLY A 374 -37.25 28.07 -2.02
C GLY A 374 -36.00 28.74 -2.59
N THR A 375 -35.57 28.34 -3.78
CA THR A 375 -35.42 29.19 -4.98
C THR A 375 -34.86 28.33 -6.11
N ASP A 376 -35.72 28.00 -7.08
CA ASP A 376 -35.34 27.30 -8.30
C ASP A 376 -34.38 28.17 -9.14
N GLY A 377 -33.08 27.90 -9.01
CA GLY A 377 -32.11 28.21 -10.06
C GLY A 377 -32.31 27.26 -11.25
N PRO A 378 -31.99 27.66 -12.49
CA PRO A 378 -32.26 26.83 -13.65
C PRO A 378 -31.44 25.53 -13.55
N ARG A 379 -32.13 24.40 -13.35
CA ARG A 379 -31.55 23.06 -13.42
C ARG A 379 -30.89 22.87 -14.79
N LYS A 380 -29.59 23.13 -14.89
CA LYS A 380 -28.78 22.59 -16.00
C LYS A 380 -28.97 21.08 -15.98
N LEU A 381 -29.60 20.53 -17.02
CA LEU A 381 -29.66 19.09 -17.27
C LEU A 381 -28.20 18.57 -17.27
N THR A 382 -27.81 17.87 -16.21
CA THR A 382 -26.44 17.37 -15.99
C THR A 382 -26.17 16.14 -16.86
N TYR A 383 -26.14 16.32 -18.19
CA TYR A 383 -25.79 15.27 -19.14
C TYR A 383 -24.32 14.80 -19.00
N ASN A 384 -23.47 15.57 -18.30
CA ASN A 384 -22.01 15.35 -18.21
C ASN A 384 -21.49 14.88 -16.85
N LYS A 385 -22.34 14.41 -15.92
CA LYS A 385 -21.91 14.07 -14.55
C LYS A 385 -20.78 13.04 -14.48
N TYR A 386 -20.68 12.14 -15.46
CA TYR A 386 -19.71 11.03 -15.43
C TYR A 386 -18.55 11.20 -16.42
N LYS A 387 -18.50 12.32 -17.14
CA LYS A 387 -17.49 12.55 -18.18
C LYS A 387 -16.17 12.99 -17.54
N LEU A 388 -15.09 12.25 -17.80
CA LEU A 388 -13.76 12.62 -17.31
C LEU A 388 -13.15 13.76 -18.15
N LYS A 389 -12.18 14.46 -17.55
CA LYS A 389 -11.37 15.47 -18.26
C LYS A 389 -10.42 14.78 -19.26
N ASP A 390 -10.22 15.40 -20.42
CA ASP A 390 -9.36 14.87 -21.49
C ASP A 390 -7.91 14.63 -21.05
N SER A 391 -7.42 15.39 -20.08
CA SER A 391 -6.06 15.25 -19.52
C SER A 391 -5.79 13.87 -18.91
N VAL A 392 -6.83 13.07 -18.65
CA VAL A 392 -6.69 11.71 -18.10
C VAL A 392 -6.18 10.70 -19.14
N TYR A 393 -6.31 10.99 -20.44
CA TYR A 393 -5.83 10.10 -21.50
C TYR A 393 -5.12 10.80 -22.67
N ILE A 394 -5.13 12.14 -22.72
CA ILE A 394 -4.40 12.94 -23.71
C ILE A 394 -3.22 13.64 -23.03
N PHE A 395 -2.02 13.47 -23.59
CA PHE A 395 -0.85 14.24 -23.19
C PHE A 395 -0.68 15.45 -24.12
N ARG A 396 -0.46 16.63 -23.56
CA ARG A 396 -0.27 17.88 -24.32
C ARG A 396 1.01 18.57 -23.89
N GLU A 397 1.64 19.28 -24.81
CA GLU A 397 2.84 20.06 -24.51
C GLU A 397 2.56 21.11 -23.44
N GLY A 398 3.48 21.26 -22.48
CA GLY A 398 3.34 22.18 -21.35
C GLY A 398 2.36 21.74 -20.25
N ALA A 399 1.63 20.63 -20.41
CA ALA A 399 0.71 20.14 -19.39
C ALA A 399 1.38 19.12 -18.45
N LEU A 400 1.13 19.25 -17.15
CA LEU A 400 1.50 18.22 -16.18
C LEU A 400 0.46 17.09 -16.20
N PRO A 401 0.88 15.81 -16.18
CA PRO A 401 -0.07 14.71 -16.10
C PRO A 401 -0.83 14.75 -14.76
N PRO A 402 -2.11 14.33 -14.72
CA PRO A 402 -2.91 14.34 -13.49
C PRO A 402 -2.31 13.51 -12.36
N TYR A 403 -1.61 12.42 -12.71
CA TYR A 403 -0.99 11.52 -11.76
C TYR A 403 0.41 11.09 -12.19
N ARG A 404 1.23 10.64 -11.24
CA ARG A 404 2.61 10.18 -11.51
C ARG A 404 2.69 8.97 -12.43
N GLN A 405 1.63 8.16 -12.52
CA GLN A 405 1.54 7.03 -13.44
C GLN A 405 0.31 7.23 -14.33
N MET A 406 0.55 7.21 -15.64
CA MET A 406 -0.46 7.41 -16.67
C MET A 406 -0.30 6.37 -17.77
N PHE A 407 -1.42 6.02 -18.39
CA PHE A 407 -1.46 5.13 -19.56
C PHE A 407 -2.02 5.92 -20.73
N TYR A 408 -1.15 6.26 -21.68
CA TYR A 408 -1.51 7.00 -22.88
C TYR A 408 -1.52 6.04 -24.06
N GLN A 409 -2.40 6.23 -25.05
CA GLN A 409 -2.19 5.56 -26.34
C GLN A 409 -1.37 6.47 -27.25
N LEU A 410 -0.58 5.91 -28.16
CA LEU A 410 0.39 6.69 -28.95
C LEU A 410 -0.27 7.81 -29.79
N CYS A 411 -1.48 7.59 -30.28
CA CYS A 411 -2.27 8.59 -31.01
C CYS A 411 -2.76 9.74 -30.12
N ASP A 412 -2.78 9.57 -28.80
CA ASP A 412 -3.27 10.58 -27.83
C ASP A 412 -2.09 11.42 -27.25
N LEU A 413 -0.88 11.25 -27.79
CA LEU A 413 0.30 12.07 -27.48
C LEU A 413 0.32 13.32 -28.40
N ASN A 414 -0.36 14.39 -27.99
CA ASN A 414 -0.49 15.62 -28.78
C ASN A 414 0.76 16.51 -28.65
N VAL A 415 1.91 15.99 -29.10
CA VAL A 415 3.20 16.69 -29.14
C VAL A 415 3.96 16.25 -30.40
N GLU A 416 4.36 17.20 -31.24
CA GLU A 416 4.99 16.90 -32.53
C GLU A 416 6.28 16.07 -32.40
N GLU A 417 7.12 16.38 -31.40
CA GLU A 417 8.35 15.63 -31.16
C GLU A 417 8.09 14.17 -30.82
N LEU A 418 7.05 13.88 -30.02
CA LEU A 418 6.67 12.51 -29.67
C LEU A 418 6.08 11.78 -30.89
N GLN A 419 5.25 12.46 -31.68
CA GLN A 419 4.68 11.89 -32.90
C GLN A 419 5.79 11.56 -33.92
N LYS A 420 6.81 12.40 -34.07
CA LYS A 420 8.00 12.09 -34.88
C LYS A 420 8.71 10.81 -34.43
N ILE A 421 8.67 10.46 -33.14
CA ILE A 421 9.25 9.21 -32.61
C ILE A 421 8.35 8.02 -32.97
N VAL A 422 7.04 8.14 -32.81
CA VAL A 422 6.05 7.09 -33.14
C VAL A 422 6.09 6.73 -34.63
N HIS A 423 6.20 7.75 -35.48
CA HIS A 423 6.10 7.62 -36.93
C HIS A 423 7.42 7.28 -37.66
N ARG A 424 8.52 6.97 -36.92
CA ARG A 424 9.85 6.71 -37.52
C ARG A 424 9.90 5.56 -38.52
N ASN A 425 9.01 4.58 -38.36
CA ASN A 425 8.98 3.37 -39.18
C ASN A 425 7.67 3.20 -39.94
N ASP A 426 6.90 4.27 -40.13
CA ASP A 426 5.69 4.26 -40.96
C ASP A 426 5.97 3.67 -42.35
N GLY A 427 5.16 2.69 -42.76
CA GLY A 427 5.27 2.02 -44.05
C GLY A 427 6.38 0.97 -44.12
N THR A 428 7.10 0.71 -43.02
CA THR A 428 8.19 -0.27 -42.93
C THR A 428 7.99 -1.27 -41.79
N GLU A 429 6.79 -1.31 -41.21
CA GLU A 429 6.40 -2.25 -40.17
C GLU A 429 6.36 -3.68 -40.70
N SER A 430 7.32 -4.51 -40.30
CA SER A 430 7.42 -5.90 -40.78
C SER A 430 7.04 -6.96 -39.74
N VAL A 431 7.25 -6.68 -38.45
CA VAL A 431 7.04 -7.66 -37.37
C VAL A 431 6.35 -6.99 -36.18
N CYS A 432 5.28 -7.61 -35.69
CA CYS A 432 4.63 -7.25 -34.44
C CYS A 432 5.19 -8.10 -33.29
N THR A 433 5.86 -7.47 -32.32
CA THR A 433 6.43 -8.18 -31.15
C THR A 433 5.60 -7.94 -29.89
N GLU A 434 5.67 -8.84 -28.90
CA GLU A 434 4.96 -8.63 -27.62
C GLU A 434 5.44 -7.35 -26.91
N ARG A 435 6.74 -7.03 -26.99
CA ARG A 435 7.33 -5.89 -26.28
C ARG A 435 7.05 -4.54 -26.97
N ASP A 436 7.37 -4.45 -28.25
CA ASP A 436 7.38 -3.18 -28.99
C ASP A 436 6.19 -3.04 -29.95
N GLY A 437 5.42 -4.11 -30.17
CA GLY A 437 4.36 -4.15 -31.16
C GLY A 437 4.93 -3.91 -32.54
N TRP A 438 4.31 -2.98 -33.26
CA TRP A 438 4.73 -2.54 -34.59
C TRP A 438 5.76 -1.40 -34.54
N CYS A 439 6.13 -0.92 -33.36
CA CYS A 439 7.16 0.11 -33.22
C CYS A 439 8.56 -0.49 -33.34
N LEU A 440 9.54 0.37 -33.67
CA LEU A 440 10.95 0.00 -33.54
C LEU A 440 11.30 -0.34 -32.07
N PRO A 441 12.30 -1.21 -31.85
CA PRO A 441 12.80 -1.49 -30.51
C PRO A 441 13.17 -0.21 -29.75
N LYS A 442 12.78 -0.12 -28.47
CA LYS A 442 13.04 1.02 -27.56
C LYS A 442 12.30 2.32 -27.91
N THR A 443 11.37 2.31 -28.84
CA THR A 443 10.52 3.48 -29.12
C THR A 443 9.80 3.97 -27.86
N THR A 444 9.24 3.06 -27.05
CA THR A 444 8.55 3.42 -25.80
C THR A 444 9.50 4.02 -24.75
N ASP A 445 10.75 3.59 -24.69
CA ASP A 445 11.76 4.16 -23.79
C ASP A 445 12.14 5.58 -24.23
N HIS A 446 12.38 5.80 -25.52
CA HIS A 446 12.63 7.14 -26.06
C HIS A 446 11.46 8.09 -25.80
N LEU A 447 10.22 7.62 -25.94
CA LEU A 447 9.02 8.41 -25.61
C LEU A 447 8.99 8.79 -24.12
N ARG A 448 9.24 7.83 -23.22
CA ARG A 448 9.29 8.08 -21.77
C ARG A 448 10.37 9.09 -21.38
N ASP A 449 11.56 8.96 -21.96
CA ASP A 449 12.67 9.87 -21.66
C ASP A 449 12.36 11.28 -22.15
N THR A 450 11.82 11.41 -23.36
CA THR A 450 11.43 12.69 -23.96
C THR A 450 10.31 13.36 -23.14
N MET A 451 9.25 12.62 -22.79
CA MET A 451 8.17 13.13 -21.92
C MET A 451 8.68 13.54 -20.53
N SER A 452 9.61 12.79 -19.95
CA SER A 452 10.20 13.12 -18.65
C SER A 452 10.99 14.44 -18.71
N LEU A 453 11.73 14.68 -19.80
CA LEU A 453 12.44 15.94 -20.02
C LEU A 453 11.48 17.12 -20.22
N MET A 454 10.41 16.94 -20.99
CA MET A 454 9.38 17.97 -21.18
C MET A 454 8.74 18.36 -19.84
N ILE A 455 8.35 17.39 -19.01
CA ILE A 455 7.76 17.65 -17.69
C ILE A 455 8.77 18.36 -16.77
N LEU A 456 10.03 17.97 -16.79
CA LEU A 456 11.10 18.65 -16.04
C LEU A 456 11.24 20.12 -16.45
N GLN A 457 11.14 20.42 -17.75
CA GLN A 457 11.17 21.78 -18.26
C GLN A 457 9.94 22.57 -17.81
N THR A 458 8.74 22.00 -17.92
CA THR A 458 7.50 22.64 -17.44
C THR A 458 7.59 23.01 -15.96
N ILE A 459 7.99 22.07 -15.10
CA ILE A 459 8.12 22.31 -13.65
C ILE A 459 9.13 23.43 -13.34
N ARG A 460 10.24 23.50 -14.11
CA ARG A 460 11.25 24.56 -13.93
C ARG A 460 10.72 25.93 -14.38
N SER A 461 9.99 25.98 -15.49
CA SER A 461 9.41 27.21 -16.04
C SER A 461 8.30 27.79 -15.16
N GLU A 462 7.51 26.94 -14.50
CA GLU A 462 6.48 27.36 -13.53
C GLU A 462 7.05 27.87 -12.20
N ARG A 463 8.38 27.74 -11.98
CA ARG A 463 9.08 28.19 -10.76
C ARG A 463 10.07 29.33 -11.05
N PRO A 464 9.60 30.55 -11.39
CA PRO A 464 10.48 31.70 -11.38
C PRO A 464 10.75 32.13 -9.92
N GLY A 465 11.96 31.89 -9.39
CA GLY A 465 12.46 32.65 -8.22
C GLY A 465 12.74 31.93 -6.89
N LYS A 466 13.41 30.77 -6.88
CA LYS A 466 14.18 30.31 -5.69
C LYS A 466 15.57 29.84 -6.06
N ALA A 467 16.32 30.69 -6.76
CA ALA A 467 17.77 30.60 -6.77
C ALA A 467 18.30 31.68 -5.82
N ASP A 468 19.13 31.24 -4.88
CA ASP A 468 20.00 32.03 -4.00
C ASP A 468 19.41 32.52 -2.66
N ARG A 469 19.40 31.64 -1.65
CA ARG A 469 19.78 32.02 -0.27
C ARG A 469 20.69 30.95 0.34
N GLY A 470 21.96 31.35 0.43
CA GLY A 470 23.10 30.87 1.21
C GLY A 470 22.93 29.78 2.28
N LYS A 471 23.98 28.95 2.34
CA LYS A 471 24.38 28.07 3.44
C LYS A 471 24.10 28.69 4.82
N GLY A 472 23.27 28.03 5.63
CA GLY A 472 23.06 28.34 7.04
C GLY A 472 22.43 27.15 7.78
N GLN A 473 23.15 26.66 8.78
CA GLN A 473 22.79 25.72 9.87
C GLN A 473 21.40 25.06 9.88
N LEU A 474 21.40 23.73 9.96
CA LEU A 474 20.26 22.89 10.34
C LEU A 474 19.83 23.20 11.79
N MET A 475 18.86 24.10 11.95
CA MET A 475 18.06 24.24 13.15
C MET A 475 16.67 23.67 12.87
N PHE A 476 16.28 22.66 13.64
CA PHE A 476 14.97 22.02 13.55
C PHE A 476 13.95 22.95 14.22
N GLU A 477 13.31 23.82 13.45
CA GLU A 477 12.12 24.57 13.90
C GLU A 477 10.86 23.88 13.40
N SER A 478 10.00 23.57 14.37
CA SER A 478 8.63 23.11 14.23
C SER A 478 7.78 24.18 13.55
N GLY A 479 7.41 23.97 12.29
CA GLY A 479 6.42 24.77 11.58
C GLY A 479 5.06 24.07 11.59
N GLU A 480 4.06 24.77 12.12
CA GLU A 480 2.63 24.45 12.04
C GLU A 480 2.21 24.36 10.56
N GLU A 481 1.49 23.30 10.19
CA GLU A 481 0.92 23.14 8.85
C GLU A 481 -0.41 23.91 8.78
N GLY A 482 -0.46 24.86 7.84
CA GLY A 482 -1.63 25.66 7.52
C GLY A 482 -2.71 24.85 6.80
N GLU A 483 -3.94 25.30 7.02
CA GLU A 483 -5.21 24.80 6.52
C GLU A 483 -5.21 24.75 4.98
N GLU A 484 -5.49 23.58 4.39
CA GLU A 484 -5.87 23.47 2.98
C GLU A 484 -7.41 23.48 2.90
N GLU A 485 -7.94 24.49 2.22
CA GLU A 485 -9.35 24.73 1.95
C GLU A 485 -10.01 23.58 1.17
N GLU A 486 -11.27 23.31 1.50
CA GLU A 486 -12.13 22.32 0.86
C GLU A 486 -12.42 22.70 -0.60
N GLU A 487 -11.88 21.96 -1.57
CA GLU A 487 -12.38 21.95 -2.96
C GLU A 487 -13.41 20.83 -3.14
N GLU A 488 -14.53 21.19 -3.79
CA GLU A 488 -15.75 20.42 -4.06
C GLU A 488 -15.54 18.93 -4.37
N GLU A 489 -16.47 18.09 -3.88
CA GLU A 489 -16.57 16.65 -4.16
C GLU A 489 -16.78 16.34 -5.65
N ASP A 490 -15.72 16.44 -6.45
CA ASP A 490 -15.61 15.73 -7.72
C ASP A 490 -15.35 14.24 -7.43
N PHE A 491 -16.12 13.36 -8.09
CA PHE A 491 -16.08 11.90 -7.95
C PHE A 491 -14.65 11.36 -7.88
N LYS A 492 -14.19 10.98 -6.69
CA LYS A 492 -12.89 10.33 -6.48
C LYS A 492 -12.97 8.89 -7.02
N PRO A 493 -12.13 8.50 -8.02
CA PRO A 493 -12.03 7.11 -8.43
C PRO A 493 -11.67 6.23 -7.23
N SER A 494 -12.26 5.03 -7.18
CA SER A 494 -12.04 4.02 -6.15
C SER A 494 -10.56 3.81 -5.82
N ASP A 495 -10.28 3.59 -4.53
CA ASP A 495 -8.98 3.43 -3.86
C ASP A 495 -8.23 2.12 -4.26
N GLY A 496 -8.23 1.79 -5.56
CA GLY A 496 -7.65 0.58 -6.13
C GLY A 496 -6.13 0.67 -6.40
N SER A 497 -5.50 -0.49 -6.70
CA SER A 497 -4.08 -0.74 -7.05
C SER A 497 -3.36 0.43 -7.75
N GLU A 498 -2.04 0.59 -7.51
CA GLU A 498 -1.18 1.49 -8.29
C GLU A 498 -1.21 1.08 -9.78
N ASN A 499 -1.45 -0.21 -10.02
CA ASN A 499 -1.60 -0.77 -11.34
C ASN A 499 -3.07 -0.65 -11.78
N GLU A 500 -3.37 0.39 -12.57
CA GLU A 500 -4.70 0.64 -13.16
C GLU A 500 -5.28 -0.61 -13.85
N MET A 501 -4.40 -1.38 -14.51
CA MET A 501 -4.73 -2.66 -15.11
C MET A 501 -5.29 -3.68 -14.10
N GLU A 502 -4.65 -3.85 -12.93
CA GLU A 502 -5.13 -4.79 -11.91
C GLU A 502 -6.48 -4.34 -11.35
N THR A 503 -6.65 -3.04 -11.09
CA THR A 503 -7.94 -2.51 -10.64
C THR A 503 -9.04 -2.72 -11.65
N GLU A 504 -8.71 -2.58 -12.93
CA GLU A 504 -9.66 -2.78 -14.00
C GLU A 504 -9.99 -4.26 -14.14
N ILE A 505 -9.00 -5.15 -14.19
CA ILE A 505 -9.23 -6.60 -14.26
C ILE A 505 -10.08 -7.08 -13.07
N LEU A 506 -9.84 -6.57 -11.86
CA LEU A 506 -10.65 -6.88 -10.68
C LEU A 506 -12.10 -6.40 -10.77
N ASP A 507 -12.41 -5.43 -11.63
CA ASP A 507 -13.80 -5.06 -11.94
C ASP A 507 -14.51 -6.10 -12.82
N TYR A 508 -13.79 -7.06 -13.41
CA TYR A 508 -14.31 -8.02 -14.38
C TYR A 508 -14.05 -9.51 -14.04
N VAL A 509 -13.28 -9.80 -12.98
CA VAL A 509 -12.93 -11.15 -12.46
C VAL A 509 -13.66 -11.43 -11.15
#